data_AF-X0SE99-F1
#
_entry.id   AF-X0SE99-F1
#
_cell.length_a   1.000
_cell.length_b   1.000
_cell.length_c   1.000
_cell.angle_alpha   90.00
_cell.angle_beta   90.00
_cell.angle_gamma   90.00
#
_symmetry.space_group_name_H-M   'P 1'
#
loop_
_entity.id
_entity.type
_entity.pdbx_description
1 polymer ?
#
loop_
_entity_poly.entity_id
_entity_poly.type
_entity_poly.pdbx_seq_one_letter_code
_entity_poly.pdbx_strand_id
1 'polypeptide(L)'
;HPAGRNRIDIFIGRDRSVCGIIVETKDYVVKLDNHIPQLKIYTDEKRPLLAIIANGEEIRIFSPFMKVPSFTKTILYIVKRQELANRSILEKLEKILLTEKREIGELEKNIEGREKEIKDIRAEVEKLKKEKNTVSTKKQEIEKQKHIKIQEILSRA
;
A
#
# COMPACT_ATOMS: atom_id res chain seq x y z
N HIS A 1 -32.54 6.00 -19.51
CA HIS A 1 -32.33 4.90 -18.54
C HIS A 1 -30.82 4.77 -18.30
N PRO A 2 -30.26 4.99 -17.09
CA PRO A 2 -28.86 4.73 -16.87
C PRO A 2 -28.68 3.25 -16.54
N ALA A 3 -28.45 2.45 -17.58
CA ALA A 3 -28.06 1.06 -17.47
C ALA A 3 -26.53 0.98 -17.35
N GLY A 4 -26.06 0.63 -16.15
CA GLY A 4 -24.65 0.43 -15.85
C GLY A 4 -24.48 0.24 -14.35
N ARG A 5 -25.11 -0.79 -13.79
CA ARG A 5 -24.89 -1.15 -12.38
C ARG A 5 -23.41 -1.47 -12.21
N ASN A 6 -22.72 -0.68 -11.38
CA ASN A 6 -21.39 -0.99 -10.87
C ASN A 6 -21.45 -2.39 -10.22
N ARG A 7 -21.01 -3.40 -10.98
CA ARG A 7 -21.05 -4.80 -10.57
C ARG A 7 -19.61 -5.19 -10.20
N ILE A 8 -19.46 -5.72 -8.99
CA ILE A 8 -18.21 -6.34 -8.54
C ILE A 8 -17.94 -7.56 -9.45
N ASP A 9 -16.72 -7.66 -9.99
CA ASP A 9 -16.35 -8.79 -10.84
C ASP A 9 -16.47 -10.12 -10.09
N ILE A 10 -15.82 -10.21 -8.91
CA ILE A 10 -15.85 -11.40 -8.06
C ILE A 10 -15.99 -10.99 -6.60
N PHE A 11 -16.97 -11.57 -5.91
CA PHE A 11 -17.11 -11.49 -4.46
C PHE A 11 -17.03 -12.89 -3.87
N ILE A 12 -16.01 -13.12 -3.03
CA ILE A 12 -15.81 -14.37 -2.31
C ILE A 12 -16.37 -14.15 -0.90
N GLY A 13 -17.64 -14.44 -0.72
CA GLY A 13 -18.26 -14.50 0.61
C GLY A 13 -18.00 -15.84 1.27
N ARG A 14 -17.81 -15.84 2.59
CA ARG A 14 -18.18 -16.98 3.44
C ARG A 14 -19.53 -16.65 4.09
N ASP A 15 -20.21 -17.65 4.65
CA ASP A 15 -21.61 -17.55 5.12
C ASP A 15 -21.93 -16.26 5.92
N ARG A 16 -23.23 -15.90 6.00
CA ARG A 16 -23.85 -14.58 6.29
C ARG A 16 -23.23 -13.68 7.39
N SER A 17 -22.29 -14.16 8.19
CA SER A 17 -21.59 -13.45 9.26
C SER A 17 -20.10 -13.16 9.00
N VAL A 18 -19.52 -13.63 7.89
CA VAL A 18 -18.07 -13.61 7.67
C VAL A 18 -17.65 -12.59 6.59
N CYS A 19 -16.72 -11.71 6.94
CA CYS A 19 -16.12 -10.72 6.05
C CYS A 19 -15.51 -11.39 4.80
N GLY A 20 -16.02 -11.04 3.61
CA GLY A 20 -15.60 -11.63 2.34
C GLY A 20 -14.34 -11.00 1.74
N ILE A 21 -13.93 -11.47 0.56
CA ILE A 21 -12.90 -10.85 -0.27
C ILE A 21 -13.57 -10.28 -1.53
N ILE A 22 -13.26 -9.04 -1.88
CA ILE A 22 -13.62 -8.46 -3.18
C ILE A 22 -12.43 -8.56 -4.12
N VAL A 23 -12.67 -9.01 -5.35
CA VAL A 23 -11.67 -9.01 -6.41
C VAL A 23 -12.23 -8.25 -7.61
N GLU A 24 -11.47 -7.25 -8.06
CA GLU A 24 -11.71 -6.47 -9.27
C GLU A 24 -10.61 -6.78 -10.29
N THR A 25 -11.00 -7.01 -11.52
CA THR A 25 -10.08 -7.34 -12.62
C THR A 25 -10.16 -6.30 -13.72
N LYS A 26 -9.02 -6.09 -14.40
CA LYS A 26 -8.89 -5.18 -15.53
C LYS A 26 -8.03 -5.84 -16.60
N ASP A 27 -8.12 -5.30 -17.81
CA ASP A 27 -7.26 -5.71 -18.91
C ASP A 27 -5.81 -5.26 -18.70
N TYR A 28 -4.87 -5.96 -19.33
CA TYR A 28 -3.42 -5.79 -19.17
C TYR A 28 -2.91 -4.35 -19.26
N VAL A 29 -3.46 -3.56 -20.19
CA VAL A 29 -3.02 -2.19 -20.46
C VAL A 29 -3.64 -1.15 -19.53
N VAL A 30 -4.58 -1.56 -18.68
CA VAL A 30 -5.34 -0.64 -17.82
C VAL A 30 -4.51 -0.27 -16.60
N LYS A 31 -4.39 1.04 -16.35
CA LYS A 31 -3.79 1.58 -15.12
C LYS A 31 -4.73 1.36 -13.94
N LEU A 32 -4.30 0.53 -12.99
CA LEU A 32 -5.12 0.18 -11.81
C LEU A 32 -5.50 1.38 -10.94
N ASP A 33 -4.66 2.43 -10.89
CA ASP A 33 -4.91 3.65 -10.11
C ASP A 33 -6.24 4.32 -10.47
N ASN A 34 -6.64 4.25 -11.75
CA ASN A 34 -7.90 4.84 -12.23
C ASN A 34 -9.14 4.11 -11.70
N HIS A 35 -8.98 2.89 -11.19
CA HIS A 35 -10.06 2.03 -10.72
C HIS A 35 -10.07 1.84 -9.20
N ILE A 36 -9.10 2.41 -8.48
CA ILE A 36 -9.10 2.41 -7.01
C ILE A 36 -10.35 3.09 -6.40
N PRO A 37 -10.88 4.21 -6.94
CA PRO A 37 -12.12 4.79 -6.42
C PRO A 37 -13.32 3.83 -6.52
N GLN A 38 -13.42 3.08 -7.62
CA GLN A 38 -14.47 2.08 -7.80
C GLN A 38 -14.32 0.93 -6.80
N LEU A 39 -13.11 0.39 -6.64
CA LEU A 39 -12.83 -0.63 -5.64
C LEU A 39 -13.21 -0.16 -4.23
N LYS A 40 -12.89 1.09 -3.87
CA LYS A 40 -13.27 1.67 -2.58
C LYS A 40 -14.79 1.67 -2.37
N ILE A 41 -15.57 2.08 -3.37
CA ILE A 41 -17.05 2.08 -3.28
C ILE A 41 -17.54 0.67 -2.95
N TYR A 42 -17.02 -0.35 -3.64
CA TYR A 42 -17.37 -1.74 -3.34
C TYR A 42 -17.02 -2.17 -1.92
N THR A 43 -15.86 -1.73 -1.41
CA THR A 43 -15.46 -2.05 -0.04
C THR A 43 -16.34 -1.37 1.01
N ASP A 44 -16.79 -0.13 0.78
CA ASP A 44 -17.68 0.58 1.70
C ASP A 44 -19.05 -0.11 1.80
N GLU A 45 -19.55 -0.64 0.68
CA GLU A 45 -20.84 -1.35 0.61
C GLU A 45 -20.79 -2.75 1.21
N LYS A 46 -19.77 -3.55 0.87
CA LYS A 46 -19.71 -4.97 1.23
C LYS A 46 -18.92 -5.27 2.50
N ARG A 47 -18.16 -4.29 3.01
CA ARG A 47 -17.30 -4.43 4.19
C ARG A 47 -16.43 -5.70 4.16
N PRO A 48 -15.66 -5.95 3.07
CA PRO A 48 -14.83 -7.14 2.97
C PRO A 48 -13.61 -7.03 3.90
N LEU A 49 -13.04 -8.17 4.24
CA LEU A 49 -11.77 -8.25 4.97
C LEU A 49 -10.60 -7.79 4.10
N LEU A 50 -10.60 -8.21 2.84
CA LEU A 50 -9.59 -7.84 1.85
C LEU A 50 -10.24 -7.35 0.55
N ALA A 51 -9.57 -6.42 -0.11
CA ALA A 51 -9.91 -6.01 -1.46
C ALA A 51 -8.71 -6.21 -2.38
N ILE A 52 -8.94 -6.76 -3.55
CA ILE A 52 -7.91 -7.10 -4.52
C ILE A 52 -8.27 -6.42 -5.84
N ILE A 53 -7.28 -5.83 -6.49
CA ILE A 53 -7.39 -5.39 -7.89
C ILE A 53 -6.19 -5.88 -8.69
N ALA A 54 -6.43 -6.35 -9.90
CA ALA A 54 -5.39 -6.88 -10.77
C ALA A 54 -5.65 -6.57 -12.25
N ASN A 55 -4.57 -6.39 -13.02
CA ASN A 55 -4.62 -6.27 -14.49
C ASN A 55 -3.79 -7.35 -15.22
N GLY A 56 -3.28 -8.36 -14.51
CA GLY A 56 -2.39 -9.36 -15.12
C GLY A 56 -0.92 -8.93 -15.25
N GLU A 57 -0.58 -7.64 -15.09
CA GLU A 57 0.80 -7.20 -14.81
C GLU A 57 1.11 -7.17 -13.32
N GLU A 58 0.15 -6.73 -12.53
CA GLU A 58 0.29 -6.65 -11.09
C GLU A 58 -1.01 -6.98 -10.37
N ILE A 59 -0.86 -7.37 -9.11
CA ILE A 59 -1.92 -7.60 -8.15
C ILE A 59 -1.68 -6.65 -6.99
N ARG A 60 -2.71 -5.91 -6.60
CA ARG A 60 -2.70 -5.02 -5.43
C ARG A 60 -3.72 -5.51 -4.42
N ILE A 61 -3.27 -5.70 -3.18
CA ILE A 61 -4.09 -6.23 -2.08
C ILE A 61 -4.19 -5.16 -1.00
N PHE A 62 -5.41 -4.86 -0.58
CA PHE A 62 -5.75 -3.83 0.38
C PHE A 62 -6.41 -4.44 1.62
N SER A 63 -6.16 -3.85 2.78
CA SER A 63 -6.99 -4.02 3.98
C SER A 63 -7.90 -2.78 4.13
N PRO A 64 -9.14 -2.80 3.61
CA PRO A 64 -9.93 -1.58 3.39
C PRO A 64 -10.13 -0.69 4.62
N PHE A 65 -10.12 -1.28 5.82
CA PHE A 65 -10.41 -0.60 7.09
C PHE A 65 -9.18 -0.39 7.97
N MET A 66 -7.99 -0.61 7.42
CA MET A 66 -6.73 -0.20 8.08
C MET A 66 -6.83 1.28 8.48
N LYS A 67 -6.46 1.60 9.73
CA LYS A 67 -6.57 2.96 10.31
C LYS A 67 -5.52 3.92 9.74
N VAL A 68 -5.68 4.32 8.48
CA VAL A 68 -4.80 5.25 7.75
C VAL A 68 -5.59 6.29 6.94
N PRO A 69 -5.00 7.44 6.58
CA PRO A 69 -5.75 8.59 6.05
C PRO A 69 -6.42 8.41 4.68
N SER A 70 -6.04 7.41 3.89
CA SER A 70 -6.59 7.19 2.56
C SER A 70 -6.64 5.71 2.21
N PHE A 71 -7.63 5.33 1.40
CA PHE A 71 -7.78 3.94 0.92
C PHE A 71 -6.53 3.45 0.18
N THR A 72 -5.89 4.30 -0.63
CA THR A 72 -4.63 3.96 -1.30
C THR A 72 -3.50 3.59 -0.34
N LYS A 73 -3.53 4.12 0.90
CA LYS A 73 -2.56 3.80 1.95
C LYS A 73 -2.90 2.50 2.68
N THR A 74 -4.02 1.86 2.41
CA THR A 74 -4.37 0.57 3.04
C THR A 74 -3.76 -0.64 2.31
N ILE A 75 -2.95 -0.38 1.29
CA ILE A 75 -2.28 -1.42 0.53
C ILE A 75 -1.35 -2.26 1.40
N LEU A 76 -1.55 -3.57 1.39
CA LEU A 76 -0.72 -4.56 2.09
C LEU A 76 0.43 -5.03 1.19
N TYR A 77 0.10 -5.30 -0.07
CA TYR A 77 1.00 -5.86 -1.07
C TYR A 77 0.72 -5.27 -2.46
N ILE A 78 1.80 -5.01 -3.18
CA ILE A 78 1.83 -4.87 -4.63
C ILE A 78 2.73 -6.00 -5.12
N VAL A 79 2.21 -6.86 -5.98
CA VAL A 79 2.95 -8.01 -6.50
C VAL A 79 2.90 -7.95 -8.02
N LYS A 80 4.06 -7.78 -8.65
CA LYS A 80 4.17 -7.85 -10.11
C LYS A 80 4.17 -9.31 -10.55
N ARG A 81 3.73 -9.55 -11.79
CA ARG A 81 3.64 -10.89 -12.38
C ARG A 81 4.96 -11.66 -12.28
N GLN A 82 6.08 -11.03 -12.59
CA GLN A 82 7.41 -11.66 -12.52
C GLN A 82 7.82 -12.05 -11.09
N GLU A 83 7.23 -11.42 -10.07
CA GLU A 83 7.53 -11.73 -8.66
C GLU A 83 6.76 -12.96 -8.18
N LEU A 84 5.75 -13.44 -8.92
CA LEU A 84 5.01 -14.65 -8.57
C LEU A 84 5.86 -15.93 -8.67
N ALA A 85 6.99 -15.88 -9.37
CA ALA A 85 7.97 -16.97 -9.35
C ALA A 85 8.78 -17.03 -8.03
N ASN A 86 8.71 -16.00 -7.19
CA ASN A 86 9.42 -15.94 -5.92
C ASN A 86 8.64 -16.63 -4.80
N ARG A 87 9.20 -17.73 -4.29
CA ARG A 87 8.60 -18.51 -3.20
C ARG A 87 8.28 -17.69 -1.96
N SER A 88 9.14 -16.74 -1.57
CA SER A 88 8.88 -15.89 -0.40
C SER A 88 7.65 -14.98 -0.59
N ILE A 89 7.38 -14.54 -1.83
CA ILE A 89 6.18 -13.79 -2.15
C ILE A 89 4.95 -14.69 -2.08
N LEU A 90 5.04 -15.90 -2.64
CA LEU A 90 3.96 -16.88 -2.54
C LEU A 90 3.62 -17.17 -1.07
N GLU A 91 4.60 -17.48 -0.23
CA GLU A 91 4.40 -17.73 1.20
C GLU A 91 3.71 -16.57 1.94
N LYS A 92 4.00 -15.32 1.55
CA LYS A 92 3.30 -14.13 2.09
C LYS A 92 1.84 -14.07 1.64
N LEU A 93 1.58 -14.35 0.36
CA LEU A 93 0.23 -14.38 -0.19
C LEU A 93 -0.59 -15.52 0.43
N GLU A 94 -0.01 -16.70 0.62
CA GLU A 94 -0.66 -17.84 1.24
C GLU A 94 -1.16 -17.52 2.65
N LYS A 95 -0.39 -16.78 3.45
CA LYS A 95 -0.78 -16.38 4.81
C LYS A 95 -2.05 -15.53 4.87
N ILE A 96 -2.36 -14.79 3.81
CA ILE A 96 -3.50 -13.85 3.77
C ILE A 96 -4.59 -14.24 2.76
N LEU A 97 -4.35 -15.21 1.87
CA LEU A 97 -5.31 -15.65 0.85
C LEU A 97 -5.74 -17.12 1.01
N LEU A 98 -4.86 -18.00 1.49
CA LEU A 98 -5.19 -19.42 1.64
C LEU A 98 -5.86 -19.69 2.98
N THR A 99 -7.06 -20.25 2.89
CA THR A 99 -7.99 -20.43 4.02
C THR A 99 -8.51 -21.86 4.12
N GLU A 100 -7.82 -22.81 3.48
CA GLU A 100 -8.28 -24.21 3.38
C GLU A 100 -8.32 -24.92 4.75
N LYS A 101 -7.62 -24.40 5.77
CA LYS A 101 -7.64 -24.94 7.15
C LYS A 101 -7.51 -23.90 8.27
N ARG A 102 -7.47 -22.60 7.96
CA ARG A 102 -7.18 -21.55 8.95
C ARG A 102 -8.46 -21.01 9.57
N GLU A 103 -8.49 -20.95 10.90
CA GLU A 103 -9.49 -20.19 11.65
C GLU A 103 -9.41 -18.71 11.22
N ILE A 104 -10.56 -18.05 11.07
CA ILE A 104 -10.65 -16.63 10.67
C ILE A 104 -9.72 -15.75 11.51
N GLY A 105 -9.60 -16.05 12.80
CA GLY A 105 -8.71 -15.33 13.71
C GLY A 105 -7.23 -15.39 13.33
N GLU A 106 -6.75 -16.44 12.65
CA GLU A 106 -5.37 -16.48 12.16
C GLU A 106 -5.18 -15.57 10.94
N LEU A 107 -6.17 -15.54 10.04
CA LEU A 107 -6.17 -14.64 8.89
C LEU A 107 -6.18 -13.17 9.34
N GLU A 108 -7.09 -12.82 10.26
CA GLU A 108 -7.16 -11.48 10.84
C GLU A 108 -5.84 -11.10 11.53
N LYS A 109 -5.26 -11.99 12.34
CA LYS A 109 -3.93 -11.77 12.96
C LYS A 109 -2.82 -11.55 11.93
N ASN A 110 -2.82 -12.30 10.83
CA ASN A 110 -1.82 -12.12 9.77
C ASN A 110 -1.98 -10.76 9.08
N ILE A 111 -3.22 -10.33 8.83
CA ILE A 111 -3.52 -9.02 8.26
C ILE A 111 -3.10 -7.92 9.23
N GLU A 112 -3.53 -7.98 10.49
CA GLU A 112 -3.18 -7.01 11.54
C GLU A 112 -1.67 -6.92 11.76
N GLY A 113 -0.97 -8.05 11.78
CA GLY A 113 0.48 -8.11 11.87
C GLY A 113 1.15 -7.38 10.71
N ARG A 114 0.65 -7.59 9.49
CA ARG A 114 1.15 -6.89 8.30
C ARG A 114 0.82 -5.40 8.32
N GLU A 115 -0.36 -5.03 8.79
CA GLU A 115 -0.76 -3.63 8.96
C GLU A 115 0.18 -2.89 9.92
N LYS A 116 0.51 -3.53 11.04
CA LYS A 116 1.46 -3.01 12.02
C LYS A 116 2.84 -2.81 11.40
N GLU A 117 3.37 -3.81 10.71
CA GLU A 117 4.66 -3.73 10.02
C GLU A 117 4.71 -2.52 9.06
N ILE A 118 3.66 -2.34 8.24
CA ILE A 118 3.57 -1.20 7.32
C ILE A 118 3.54 0.13 8.06
N LYS A 119 2.82 0.20 9.19
CA LYS A 119 2.75 1.41 10.01
C LYS A 119 4.13 1.76 10.61
N ASP A 120 4.85 0.76 11.10
CA ASP A 120 6.17 0.92 11.70
C ASP A 120 7.18 1.39 10.64
N ILE A 121 7.21 0.73 9.47
CA ILE A 121 8.05 1.14 8.33
C ILE A 121 7.74 2.58 7.90
N ARG A 122 6.47 2.98 7.85
CA ARG A 122 6.09 4.36 7.49
C ARG A 122 6.60 5.38 8.51
N ALA A 123 6.51 5.07 9.80
CA ALA A 123 7.03 5.94 10.85
C ALA A 123 8.56 6.11 10.72
N GLU A 124 9.27 5.02 10.42
CA GLU A 124 10.71 5.05 10.16
C GLU A 124 11.07 5.89 8.92
N VAL A 125 10.35 5.70 7.81
CA VAL A 125 10.55 6.50 6.58
C VAL A 125 10.35 7.99 6.86
N GLU A 126 9.33 8.38 7.62
CA GLU A 126 9.10 9.79 7.98
C GLU A 126 10.19 10.34 8.90
N LYS A 127 10.72 9.52 9.82
CA LYS A 127 11.89 9.89 10.63
C LYS A 127 13.11 10.16 9.75
N LEU A 128 13.44 9.24 8.84
CA LEU A 128 14.57 9.37 7.92
C LEU A 128 14.45 10.59 7.00
N LYS A 129 13.24 10.93 6.53
CA LYS A 129 13.00 12.16 5.75
C LYS A 129 13.34 13.43 6.54
N LYS A 130 12.95 13.50 7.81
CA LYS A 130 13.26 14.65 8.69
C LYS A 130 14.76 14.78 8.93
N GLU A 131 15.45 13.66 9.15
CA GLU A 131 16.90 13.63 9.32
C GLU A 131 17.62 14.09 8.04
N LYS A 132 17.21 13.58 6.87
CA LYS A 132 17.73 14.00 5.57
C LYS A 132 17.58 15.51 5.35
N ASN A 133 16.41 16.07 5.65
CA ASN A 133 16.18 17.51 5.51
C ASN A 133 17.09 18.32 6.43
N THR A 134 17.26 17.88 7.68
CA THR A 134 18.18 18.51 8.64
C THR A 134 19.61 18.53 8.11
N VAL A 135 20.09 17.41 7.57
CA VAL A 135 21.43 17.31 6.96
C VAL A 135 21.55 18.25 5.75
N SER A 136 20.53 18.33 4.90
CA SER A 136 20.51 19.23 3.75
C SER A 136 20.63 20.70 4.16
N THR A 137 19.87 21.12 5.17
CA THR A 137 19.92 22.50 5.69
C THR A 137 21.29 22.84 6.26
N LYS A 138 21.87 21.95 7.09
CA LYS A 138 23.22 22.14 7.64
C LYS A 138 24.27 22.24 6.54
N LYS A 139 24.16 21.43 5.48
CA LYS A 139 25.08 21.49 4.33
C LYS A 139 25.02 22.86 3.63
N GLN A 140 23.82 23.41 3.43
CA GLN A 140 23.65 24.74 2.84
C GLN A 140 24.24 25.84 3.74
N GLU A 141 24.08 25.73 5.06
CA GLU A 141 24.65 26.68 6.01
C GLU A 141 26.18 26.66 6.02
N ILE A 142 26.78 25.47 5.99
CA ILE A 142 28.24 25.29 5.87
C ILE A 142 28.77 25.93 4.59
N GLU A 143 28.09 25.73 3.45
CA GLU A 143 28.51 26.33 2.18
C GLU A 143 28.42 27.86 2.18
N LYS A 144 27.39 28.43 2.82
CA LYS A 144 27.30 29.89 3.03
C LYS A 144 28.44 30.41 3.89
N GLN A 145 28.73 29.74 5.01
CA GLN A 145 29.83 30.13 5.91
C GLN A 145 31.19 30.07 5.21
N LYS A 146 31.43 29.03 4.38
CA LYS A 146 32.65 28.94 3.56
C LYS A 146 32.77 30.12 2.60
N HIS A 147 31.70 30.48 1.89
CA HIS A 147 31.71 31.60 0.95
C HIS A 147 32.03 32.92 1.64
N ILE A 148 31.39 33.20 2.79
CA ILE A 148 31.66 34.39 3.60
C ILE A 148 33.14 34.43 3.99
N LYS A 149 33.67 33.32 4.51
CA LYS A 149 35.05 33.25 4.96
C LYS A 149 36.08 33.42 3.84
N ILE A 150 35.78 32.92 2.63
CA ILE A 150 36.61 33.15 1.44
C ILE A 150 36.64 34.64 1.07
N GLN A 151 35.48 35.32 1.08
CA GLN A 151 35.40 36.76 0.78
C GLN A 151 36.13 37.61 1.83
N GLU A 152 36.06 37.25 3.10
CA GLU A 152 36.81 37.91 4.18
C GLU A 152 38.32 37.78 4.00
N ILE A 153 38.81 36.63 3.54
CA ILE A 153 40.24 36.43 3.28
C ILE A 153 40.68 37.27 2.08
N LEU A 154 39.90 37.25 0.99
CA LEU A 154 40.22 37.99 -0.24
C LEU A 154 40.17 39.51 -0.06
N SER A 155 39.36 40.04 0.86
CA SER A 155 39.29 41.48 1.16
C SER A 155 40.42 41.98 2.07
N ARG A 156 41.21 41.07 2.66
CA ARG A 156 42.35 41.39 3.53
C ARG A 156 43.72 41.19 2.85
N ALA A 157 43.74 40.61 1.65
CA ALA A 157 44.92 40.41 0.83
C ALA A 157 45.08 41.56 -0.17
#